data_AF-A0A7X2TX93-F1
#
_entry.id   AF-A0A7X2TX93-F1
#
_cell.length_a   1.000
_cell.length_b   1.000
_cell.length_c   1.000
_cell.angle_alpha   90.00
_cell.angle_beta   90.00
_cell.angle_gamma   90.00
#
_symmetry.space_group_name_H-M   'P 1'
#
loop_
_entity.id
_entity.type
_entity.pdbx_description
1 polymer ?
#
loop_
_entity_poly.entity_id
_entity_poly.type
_entity_poly.pdbx_seq_one_letter_code
_entity_poly.pdbx_strand_id
1 'polypeptide(L)' 'MDEREQLRNWVRNWKELGPILEGIRHSEIREADNVSGLQQLGRAFNHATRSQPPRETSGLVEMQIHLAKLRK' A
#
# COMPACT_ATOMS: atom_id res chain seq x y z
N MET A 1 7.43 22.82 25.65
CA MET A 1 6.32 21.86 25.76
C MET A 1 6.94 20.51 26.08
N ASP A 2 6.48 19.87 27.15
CA ASP A 2 7.01 18.56 27.59
C ASP A 2 6.68 17.47 26.56
N GLU A 3 7.54 16.46 26.41
CA GLU A 3 7.38 15.35 25.45
C GLU A 3 6.09 14.56 25.74
N ARG A 4 5.75 14.40 27.02
CA ARG A 4 4.48 13.77 27.42
C ARG A 4 3.26 14.58 27.01
N GLU A 5 3.38 15.90 26.99
CA GLU A 5 2.31 16.81 26.59
C GLU A 5 2.11 16.78 25.07
N GLN A 6 3.20 16.72 24.30
CA GLN A 6 3.15 16.47 22.85
C GLN A 6 2.45 15.16 22.52
N LEU A 7 2.80 14.08 23.21
CA LEU A 7 2.18 12.77 22.98
C LEU A 7 0.68 12.79 23.29
N ARG A 8 0.26 13.42 24.39
CA ARG A 8 -1.17 13.58 24.73
C ARG A 8 -1.92 14.37 23.67
N ASN A 9 -1.34 15.46 23.19
CA ASN A 9 -1.94 16.27 22.13
C ASN A 9 -2.03 15.49 20.81
N TRP A 10 -1.01 14.70 20.46
CA TRP A 10 -1.02 13.83 19.29
C TRP A 10 -2.12 12.76 19.37
N VAL A 11 -2.25 12.08 20.52
CA VAL A 11 -3.31 11.08 20.74
C VAL A 11 -4.71 11.72 20.67
N ARG A 12 -4.90 12.90 21.28
CA ARG A 12 -6.17 13.63 21.20
C ARG A 12 -6.51 13.98 19.76
N ASN A 13 -5.55 14.54 19.02
CA ASN A 13 -5.75 14.90 17.63
C ASN A 13 -6.14 13.67 16.79
N TRP A 14 -5.53 12.51 17.02
CA TRP A 14 -5.92 11.29 16.31
C TRP A 14 -7.32 10.78 16.63
N LYS A 15 -7.79 10.94 17.87
CA LYS A 15 -9.17 10.58 18.24
C LYS A 15 -10.20 11.43 17.51
N GLU A 16 -9.89 12.69 17.26
CA GLU A 16 -10.78 13.62 16.58
C GLU A 16 -10.66 13.51 15.05
N LEU A 17 -9.43 13.54 14.52
CA LEU A 17 -9.17 13.56 13.09
C LEU A 17 -9.29 12.18 12.43
N GLY A 18 -9.02 11.09 13.15
CA GLY A 18 -9.08 9.73 12.60
C GLY A 18 -10.43 9.42 11.93
N PRO A 19 -11.56 9.58 12.63
CA PRO A 19 -12.88 9.37 12.02
C PRO A 19 -13.18 10.29 10.83
N ILE A 20 -12.70 11.54 10.86
CA ILE A 20 -12.87 12.50 9.77
C ILE A 20 -12.10 12.04 8.53
N LEU A 21 -10.83 11.64 8.71
CA LEU A 21 -9.98 11.11 7.64
C LEU A 21 -10.56 9.83 7.03
N GLU A 22 -11.13 8.93 7.84
CA GLU A 22 -11.83 7.75 7.32
C GLU A 22 -13.09 8.12 6.53
N GLY A 23 -13.82 9.15 6.95
CA GLY A 23 -14.95 9.70 6.18
C GLY A 23 -14.53 10.26 4.81
N ILE A 24 -13.42 11.00 4.78
CA ILE A 24 -12.82 11.51 3.54
C ILE A 24 -12.40 10.36 2.65
N ARG A 25 -11.63 9.41 3.18
CA ARG A 25 -11.17 8.22 2.46
C ARG A 25 -12.32 7.45 1.83
N HIS A 26 -13.40 7.19 2.57
CA HIS A 26 -14.57 6.49 2.02
C HIS A 26 -15.26 7.26 0.90
N SER A 27 -15.27 8.59 0.97
CA SER A 27 -15.86 9.43 -0.06
C SER A 27 -14.99 9.43 -1.32
N GLU A 28 -13.67 9.61 -1.16
CA GLU A 28 -12.70 9.52 -2.24
C GLU A 28 -12.73 8.15 -2.94
N ILE A 29 -12.83 7.04 -2.20
CA ILE A 29 -12.96 5.70 -2.80
C ILE A 29 -14.24 5.58 -3.65
N ARG A 30 -15.35 6.15 -3.18
CA ARG A 30 -16.64 6.09 -3.90
C ARG A 30 -16.65 6.99 -5.14
N GLU A 31 -15.98 8.12 -5.06
CA GLU A 31 -15.90 9.11 -6.14
C GLU A 31 -14.74 8.85 -7.11
N ALA A 32 -13.85 7.92 -6.79
CA ALA A 32 -12.71 7.58 -7.62
C ALA A 32 -13.15 7.11 -9.02
N ASP A 33 -12.76 7.87 -10.04
CA ASP A 33 -12.84 7.45 -11.43
C ASP A 33 -11.73 6.44 -11.74
N ASN A 34 -12.00 5.18 -11.39
CA ASN A 34 -11.09 4.07 -11.62
C ASN A 34 -10.77 3.88 -13.11
N VAL A 35 -11.69 4.25 -14.02
CA VAL A 35 -11.47 4.10 -15.46
C VAL A 35 -10.40 5.07 -15.93
N SER A 36 -10.51 6.35 -15.54
CA SER A 36 -9.49 7.35 -15.82
C SER A 36 -8.15 6.98 -15.17
N GLY A 37 -8.16 6.52 -13.92
CA GLY A 37 -6.95 6.05 -13.24
C GLY A 37 -6.24 4.91 -13.97
N LEU A 38 -7.00 3.90 -14.42
CA LEU A 38 -6.45 2.79 -15.20
C LEU A 38 -5.90 3.23 -16.55
N GLN A 39 -6.55 4.19 -17.23
CA GLN A 39 -6.04 4.74 -18.49
C GLN A 39 -4.70 5.45 -18.30
N GLN A 40 -4.55 6.22 -17.23
CA GLN A 40 -3.30 6.90 -16.89
C GLN A 40 -2.17 5.90 -16.58
N LEU A 41 -2.49 4.80 -15.89
CA LEU A 41 -1.54 3.75 -15.54
C LEU A 41 -1.24 2.78 -16.70
N GLY A 42 -2.07 2.76 -17.74
CA GLY A 42 -2.00 1.78 -18.83
C GLY A 42 -0.65 1.75 -19.54
N ARG A 43 0.00 2.91 -19.74
CA ARG A 43 1.33 2.96 -20.36
C ARG A 43 2.41 2.31 -19.49
N ALA A 44 2.40 2.58 -18.19
CA ALA A 44 3.34 2.00 -17.24
C ALA A 44 3.14 0.47 -17.13
N PHE A 45 1.88 0.03 -17.05
CA PHE A 45 1.55 -1.40 -17.06
C PHE A 45 2.03 -2.10 -18.33
N ASN A 46 1.71 -1.54 -19.51
CA ASN A 46 2.15 -2.10 -20.79
C ASN A 46 3.67 -2.13 -20.92
N HIS A 47 4.38 -1.11 -20.41
CA HIS A 47 5.83 -1.14 -20.36
C HIS A 47 6.33 -2.27 -19.46
N ALA A 48 5.79 -2.41 -18.24
CA ALA A 48 6.18 -3.45 -17.30
C ALA A 48 5.96 -4.86 -17.87
N THR A 49 4.84 -5.13 -18.54
CA THR A 49 4.59 -6.44 -19.17
C THR A 49 5.62 -6.80 -20.25
N ARG A 50 6.29 -5.81 -20.85
CA ARG A 50 7.33 -6.02 -21.86
C ARG A 50 8.74 -6.07 -21.27
N SER A 51 9.01 -5.24 -20.27
CA SER A 51 10.35 -5.12 -19.67
C SER A 51 10.59 -6.10 -18.52
N GLN A 52 9.52 -6.60 -17.90
CA GLN A 52 9.56 -7.53 -16.77
C GLN A 52 8.74 -8.78 -17.12
N PRO A 53 9.30 -9.72 -17.89
CA PRO A 53 8.60 -10.97 -18.19
C PRO A 53 8.26 -11.71 -16.88
N PRO A 54 7.14 -12.45 -16.84
CA PRO A 54 6.80 -13.27 -15.67
C PRO A 54 7.95 -14.21 -15.32
N ARG A 55 8.32 -14.24 -14.04
CA ARG A 55 9.29 -15.23 -13.56
C ARG A 55 8.65 -16.61 -13.56
N GLU A 56 9.47 -17.63 -13.74
CA GLU A 56 9.02 -19.05 -13.71
C GLU A 56 8.43 -19.45 -12.37
N THR A 57 8.79 -18.74 -11.29
CA THR A 57 8.31 -19.02 -9.94
C THR A 57 7.84 -17.74 -9.24
N SER A 58 6.92 -17.90 -8.28
CA SER A 58 6.49 -16.80 -7.44
C SER A 58 7.51 -16.54 -6.32
N GLY A 59 7.49 -15.33 -5.74
CA GLY A 59 8.36 -15.01 -4.59
C GLY A 59 8.16 -15.96 -3.40
N LEU A 60 6.97 -16.54 -3.25
CA LEU A 60 6.70 -17.56 -2.22
C LEU A 60 7.46 -18.86 -2.49
N VAL A 61 7.50 -19.31 -3.74
CA VAL A 61 8.25 -20.51 -4.15
C VAL A 61 9.76 -20.25 -4.05
N GLU A 62 10.24 -19.09 -4.50
CA GLU A 62 11.64 -18.68 -4.32
C GLU A 62 12.03 -18.73 -2.83
N MET A 63 11.19 -18.17 -1.95
CA MET A 63 11.39 -18.19 -0.49
C MET A 63 11.46 -19.62 0.05
N GLN A 64 10.54 -20.50 -0.35
CA GLN A 64 10.55 -21.90 0.08
C GLN A 64 11.83 -22.63 -0.33
N ILE A 65 12.30 -22.41 -1.57
CA ILE A 65 13.57 -22.96 -2.07
C ILE A 65 14.74 -22.48 -1.21
N HIS A 66 14.77 -21.20 -0.85
CA HIS A 66 15.82 -20.64 0.01
C HIS A 66 15.76 -21.20 1.43
N LEU A 67 14.58 -21.27 2.04
CA LEU A 67 14.41 -21.79 3.40
C LEU A 67 14.68 -23.29 3.49
N ALA A 68 14.40 -24.07 2.44
CA ALA A 68 14.72 -25.49 2.39
C ALA A 68 16.22 -25.76 2.55
N LYS A 69 17.09 -24.85 2.07
CA LYS A 69 18.56 -24.95 2.23
C LYS A 69 19.02 -24.77 3.68
N LEU A 70 18.18 -24.21 4.54
CA LEU A 70 18.48 -23.97 5.96
C LEU A 70 18.01 -25.12 6.87
N ARG A 71 17.25 -26.09 6.34
CA ARG A 71 16.90 -27.29 7.08
C ARG A 71 18.14 -28.17 7.22
N LYS A 72 18.76 -28.12 8.39
CA LYS A 72 19.61 -29.20 8.91
C LYS A 72 18.73 -30.35 9.38
#